data_AF-A0A953Z9D1-F1
#
_entry.id   AF-A0A953Z9D1-F1
#
_cell.length_a   1.000
_cell.length_b   1.000
_cell.length_c   1.000
_cell.angle_alpha   90.00
_cell.angle_beta   90.00
_cell.angle_gamma   90.00
#
_symmetry.space_group_name_H-M   'P 1'
#
loop_
_entity.id
_entity.type
_entity.pdbx_description
1 polymer ?
#
loop_
_entity_poly.entity_id
_entity_poly.type
_entity_poly.pdbx_seq_one_letter_code
_entity_poly.pdbx_strand_id
1 'polypeptide(L)' 'MKNERELGAQPIARFLAERGLKPHDLVEASAEQLTHKMVARAAKGRRLTSNTMGKVVRAFNAATGESRTAEELFDYRPVK' A
#
# COMPACT_ATOMS: atom_id res chain seq x y z
N MET A 1 -20.34 -9.07 -6.62
CA MET A 1 -20.17 -9.24 -5.17
C MET A 1 -19.20 -8.18 -4.67
N LYS A 2 -19.69 -7.14 -3.97
CA LYS A 2 -18.83 -6.16 -3.29
C LYS A 2 -18.29 -6.84 -2.03
N ASN A 3 -17.00 -7.11 -2.00
CA ASN A 3 -16.37 -7.74 -0.84
C ASN A 3 -16.38 -6.71 0.30
N GLU A 4 -16.96 -7.09 1.44
CA GLU A 4 -17.11 -6.34 2.71
C GLU A 4 -15.79 -5.82 3.34
N ARG A 5 -14.68 -5.93 2.61
CA ARG A 5 -13.32 -5.59 3.04
C ARG A 5 -12.71 -4.43 2.25
N GLU A 6 -13.42 -3.87 1.27
CA GLU A 6 -13.01 -2.67 0.53
C GLU A 6 -13.50 -1.44 1.28
N LEU A 7 -12.58 -0.78 1.98
CA LEU A 7 -12.85 0.38 2.83
C LEU A 7 -12.88 1.70 2.03
N GLY A 8 -12.99 1.62 0.70
CA GLY A 8 -12.88 2.76 -0.20
C GLY A 8 -11.42 3.10 -0.56
N ALA A 9 -11.24 4.15 -1.34
CA ALA A 9 -9.92 4.58 -1.80
C ALA A 9 -9.06 5.03 -0.61
N GLN A 10 -7.88 4.42 -0.46
CA GLN A 10 -6.96 4.72 0.64
C GLN A 10 -6.04 5.89 0.30
N PRO A 11 -5.50 6.59 1.32
CA PRO A 11 -4.52 7.65 1.12
C PRO A 11 -3.34 7.22 0.23
N ILE A 12 -2.87 5.98 0.37
CA ILE A 12 -1.81 5.44 -0.48
C ILE A 12 -2.15 5.49 -1.97
N ALA A 13 -3.40 5.25 -2.38
CA ALA A 13 -3.78 5.31 -3.79
C ALA A 13 -3.62 6.72 -4.36
N ARG A 14 -3.97 7.73 -3.55
CA ARG A 14 -3.77 9.13 -3.88
C ARG A 14 -2.28 9.46 -4.01
N PHE A 15 -1.46 9.05 -3.04
CA PHE A 15 -0.02 9.32 -3.08
C PHE A 15 0.69 8.61 -4.24
N LEU A 16 0.28 7.40 -4.59
CA LEU A 16 0.77 6.70 -5.77
C LEU A 16 0.44 7.50 -7.04
N ALA A 17 -0.81 7.98 -7.17
CA ALA A 17 -1.23 8.77 -8.31
C ALA A 17 -0.51 10.13 -8.40
N GLU A 18 -0.38 10.85 -7.28
CA GLU A 18 0.33 12.14 -7.19
C GLU A 18 1.80 12.02 -7.62
N ARG A 19 2.43 10.86 -7.36
CA ARG A 19 3.83 10.60 -7.71
C ARG A 19 4.02 9.84 -9.03
N GLY A 20 2.93 9.50 -9.71
CA GLY A 20 2.97 8.68 -10.93
C GLY A 20 3.48 7.25 -10.72
N LEU A 21 3.47 6.75 -9.48
CA LEU A 21 4.00 5.44 -9.12
C LEU A 21 3.02 4.33 -9.47
N LYS A 22 3.53 3.31 -10.15
CA LYS A 22 2.81 2.09 -10.48
C LYS A 22 3.10 1.00 -9.44
N PRO A 23 2.24 -0.03 -9.35
CA PRO A 23 2.52 -1.21 -8.53
C PRO A 23 3.86 -1.88 -8.85
N HIS A 24 4.36 -1.74 -10.07
CA HIS A 24 5.64 -2.28 -10.49
C HIS A 24 6.80 -1.58 -9.78
N ASP A 25 6.79 -0.25 -9.77
CA ASP A 25 7.84 0.56 -9.14
C ASP A 25 7.98 0.25 -7.64
N LEU A 26 6.85 0.00 -6.95
CA LEU A 26 6.88 -0.41 -5.55
C LEU A 26 7.45 -1.82 -5.36
N VAL A 27 7.16 -2.73 -6.28
CA VAL A 27 7.69 -4.10 -6.21
C VAL A 27 9.19 -4.10 -6.49
N GLU A 28 9.66 -3.31 -7.45
CA GLU A 28 11.10 -3.16 -7.76
C GLU A 28 11.86 -2.46 -6.64
N ALA A 29 11.26 -1.45 -6.00
CA ALA A 29 11.89 -0.75 -4.87
C ALA A 29 11.82 -1.53 -3.55
N SER A 30 11.01 -2.60 -3.47
CA SER A 30 10.86 -3.37 -2.24
C SER A 30 12.05 -4.30 -2.02
N ALA A 31 12.69 -4.19 -0.86
CA ALA A 31 13.70 -5.15 -0.39
C ALA A 31 13.09 -6.47 0.11
N GLU A 32 11.75 -6.59 0.14
CA GLU A 32 11.03 -7.75 0.65
C GLU A 32 10.17 -8.38 -0.45
N GLN A 33 9.68 -9.60 -0.20
CA GLN A 33 8.71 -10.22 -1.08
C GLN A 33 7.37 -9.46 -1.04
N LEU A 34 7.21 -8.55 -1.99
CA LEU A 34 6.01 -7.79 -2.33
C LEU A 34 5.56 -8.17 -3.74
N THR A 35 4.24 -8.25 -3.97
CA THR A 35 3.68 -8.58 -5.29
C THR A 35 2.80 -7.46 -5.80
N HIS A 36 2.62 -7.34 -7.13
CA HIS A 36 1.71 -6.36 -7.73
C HIS A 36 0.28 -6.49 -7.16
N LYS A 37 -0.15 -7.73 -6.85
CA LYS A 37 -1.46 -8.00 -6.22
C LYS A 37 -1.54 -7.47 -4.78
N MET A 38 -0.45 -7.43 -4.01
CA MET A 38 -0.44 -6.82 -2.67
C MET A 38 -0.61 -5.30 -2.76
N VAL A 39 0.12 -4.66 -3.66
CA VAL A 39 0.03 -3.21 -3.89
C VAL A 39 -1.35 -2.82 -4.44
N ALA A 40 -1.87 -3.54 -5.43
CA ALA A 40 -3.19 -3.28 -5.97
C ALA A 40 -4.31 -3.43 -4.91
N ARG A 41 -4.15 -4.36 -3.96
CA ARG A 41 -5.07 -4.51 -2.83
C ARG A 41 -4.98 -3.33 -1.86
N ALA A 42 -3.75 -2.86 -1.58
CA ALA A 42 -3.52 -1.67 -0.76
C ALA A 42 -4.21 -0.43 -1.34
N ALA A 43 -4.00 -0.17 -2.64
CA ALA A 43 -4.58 0.97 -3.33
C ALA A 43 -6.12 0.92 -3.41
N LYS A 44 -6.70 -0.27 -3.58
CA LYS A 44 -8.17 -0.47 -3.58
C LYS A 44 -8.79 -0.39 -2.17
N GLY A 45 -7.99 -0.24 -1.13
CA GLY A 45 -8.47 -0.23 0.26
C GLY A 45 -8.98 -1.55 0.78
N ARG A 46 -8.43 -2.65 0.26
CA ARG A 46 -8.70 -3.95 0.84
C ARG A 46 -7.91 -4.10 2.14
N ARG A 47 -8.59 -4.40 3.25
CA ARG A 47 -7.93 -4.68 4.54
C ARG A 47 -6.76 -5.66 4.39
N LEU A 48 -5.57 -5.20 4.77
CA LEU A 48 -4.31 -5.95 4.75
C LEU A 48 -3.95 -6.43 6.16
N THR A 49 -3.12 -7.47 6.24
CA THR A 49 -2.46 -7.87 7.50
C THR A 49 -1.35 -6.89 7.85
N SER A 50 -0.97 -6.82 9.13
CA SER A 50 0.08 -5.90 9.61
C SER A 50 1.40 -6.08 8.86
N ASN A 51 1.76 -7.34 8.57
CA ASN A 51 2.96 -7.66 7.79
C ASN A 51 2.88 -7.11 6.35
N THR A 52 1.75 -7.34 5.66
CA THR A 52 1.58 -6.86 4.28
C THR A 52 1.55 -5.34 4.22
N MET A 53 0.89 -4.70 5.18
CA MET A 53 0.84 -3.25 5.28
C MET A 53 2.24 -2.66 5.49
N GLY A 54 3.02 -3.22 6.43
CA GLY A 54 4.40 -2.79 6.68
C GLY A 54 5.30 -2.91 5.44
N LYS A 55 5.18 -4.00 4.67
CA LYS A 55 5.89 -4.18 3.39
C LYS A 55 5.56 -3.09 2.38
N VAL A 56 4.28 -2.74 2.26
CA VAL A 56 3.83 -1.70 1.33
C VAL A 56 4.35 -0.33 1.75
N VAL A 57 4.32 0.00 3.05
CA VAL A 57 4.86 1.27 3.58
C VAL A 57 6.36 1.37 3.28
N ARG A 58 7.14 0.32 3.59
CA ARG A 58 8.58 0.30 3.33
C ARG A 58 8.91 0.40 1.84
N ALA A 59 8.17 -0.29 0.99
CA ALA A 59 8.32 -0.22 -0.46
C ALA A 59 7.97 1.17 -1.01
N PHE A 60 6.90 1.80 -0.50
CA PHE A 60 6.53 3.16 -0.87
C PHE A 60 7.64 4.15 -0.48
N ASN A 61 8.11 4.09 0.77
CA ASN A 61 9.20 4.91 1.28
C ASN A 61 10.49 4.73 0.47
N ALA A 62 10.84 3.50 0.10
CA ALA A 62 11.99 3.21 -0.75
C ALA A 62 11.83 3.79 -2.17
N ALA A 63 10.64 3.70 -2.77
CA ALA A 63 10.36 4.23 -4.10
C ALA A 63 10.34 5.77 -4.14
N THR A 64 9.92 6.42 -3.04
CA THR A 64 9.79 7.88 -2.97
C THR A 64 10.96 8.59 -2.31
N GLY A 65 11.80 7.86 -1.57
CA GLY A 65 12.80 8.44 -0.69
C GLY A 65 12.21 9.14 0.54
N GLU A 66 10.93 8.88 0.88
CA GLU A 66 10.26 9.46 2.04
C GLU A 66 10.23 8.50 3.24
N SER A 67 9.89 9.02 4.41
CA SER A 67 9.73 8.25 5.65
C SER A 67 8.30 8.38 6.17
N ARG A 68 7.34 7.78 5.46
CA ARG A 68 5.92 7.79 5.86
C ARG A 68 5.57 6.63 6.76
N THR A 69 4.54 6.82 7.60
CA THR A 69 4.03 5.77 8.47
C THR A 69 2.80 5.06 7.88
N ALA A 70 2.41 3.95 8.50
CA ALA A 70 1.21 3.22 8.09
C ALA A 70 -0.07 4.04 8.32
N GLU A 71 -0.13 4.86 9.38
CA GLU A 71 -1.29 5.71 9.66
C GLU A 71 -1.49 6.82 8.63
N GLU A 72 -0.41 7.26 7.96
CA GLU A 72 -0.51 8.26 6.89
C GLU A 72 -0.97 7.65 5.56
N LEU A 73 -0.59 6.39 5.31
CA LEU A 73 -0.88 5.70 4.05
C LEU A 73 -2.21 4.93 4.09
N PHE A 74 -2.73 4.61 5.27
CA PHE A 74 -3.95 3.82 5.46
C PHE A 74 -4.86 4.44 6.53
N ASP A 75 -6.16 4.52 6.23
CA ASP A 75 -7.18 5.04 7.15
C ASP A 75 -7.75 3.98 8.11
N TYR A 76 -7.21 2.75 8.06
CA TYR A 76 -7.71 1.61 8.79
C TYR A 76 -6.62 0.86 9.54
N ARG A 77 -7.03 0.17 10.60
CA ARG A 77 -6.15 -0.75 11.32
C ARG A 77 -5.99 -2.07 10.56
N PRO A 78 -4.76 -2.58 10.41
CA PRO A 78 -4.53 -3.87 9.77
C PRO A 78 -5.20 -5.01 10.54
N VAL A 79 -5.49 -6.09 9.80
CA VAL A 79 -5.97 -7.34 10.41
C VAL A 79 -4.81 -8.01 11.13
N LYS A 80 -5.09 -8.55 12.31
CA LYS A 80 -4.12 -9.28 13.14
C LYS A 80 -3.49 -10.45 12.37
#